data_AF-A0A7R9K8U1-F1
#
_entry.id   AF-A0A7R9K8U1-F1
#
_cell.length_a   1.000
_cell.length_b   1.000
_cell.length_c   1.000
_cell.angle_alpha   90.00
_cell.angle_beta   90.00
_cell.angle_gamma   90.00
#
_symmetry.space_group_name_H-M   'P 1'
#
loop_
_entity.id
_entity.type
_entity.pdbx_description
1 polymer ?
#
loop_
_entity_poly.entity_id
_entity_poly.type
_entity_poly.pdbx_seq_one_letter_code
_entity_poly.pdbx_strand_id
1 'polypeptide(L)'
;PIANCCQEFEAAGHEFSAGMIACMFDAHVRFGNLEEAEAYFKELTTSAPSFTLDHFKVVDFATLLVTKGKLKDAVSLLNKYPANIRGKGSMVSISRNCLKLLTAMSESGEGAASTRDMLSLLVQQGYCTVNNIMLGPLIRAHLNR
;
A
#
# COMPACT_ATOMS: atom_id res chain seq x y z
N PRO A 1 14.18 -13.13 -12.89
CA PRO A 1 13.22 -14.23 -13.15
C PRO A 1 11.88 -13.74 -13.71
N ILE A 2 11.20 -12.80 -13.03
CA ILE A 2 9.89 -12.28 -13.46
C ILE A 2 10.02 -11.46 -14.76
N ALA A 3 11.04 -10.60 -14.86
CA ALA A 3 11.29 -9.80 -16.06
C ALA A 3 11.44 -10.63 -17.35
N ASN A 4 12.13 -11.76 -17.29
CA ASN A 4 12.33 -12.63 -18.46
C ASN A 4 11.01 -13.26 -18.95
N CYS A 5 10.14 -13.67 -18.01
CA CYS A 5 8.83 -14.25 -18.36
C CYS A 5 7.92 -13.20 -19.03
N CYS A 6 7.96 -11.95 -18.59
CA CYS A 6 7.19 -10.87 -19.21
C CYS A 6 7.65 -10.58 -20.64
N GLN A 7 8.97 -10.53 -20.87
CA GLN A 7 9.54 -10.31 -22.20
C GLN A 7 9.17 -11.43 -23.18
N GLU A 8 9.17 -12.69 -22.72
CA GLU A 8 8.75 -13.82 -23.55
C GLU A 8 7.25 -13.78 -23.89
N PHE A 9 6.41 -13.35 -22.95
CA PHE A 9 4.96 -13.22 -23.15
C PHE A 9 4.60 -12.11 -24.15
N GLU A 10 5.27 -10.95 -24.04
CA GLU A 10 5.14 -9.85 -25.00
C GLU A 10 5.67 -10.23 -26.38
N ALA A 11 6.82 -10.93 -26.43
CA ALA A 11 7.40 -11.41 -27.69
C ALA A 11 6.50 -12.43 -28.41
N ALA A 12 5.65 -13.14 -27.67
CA ALA A 12 4.62 -14.02 -28.22
C ALA A 12 3.36 -13.26 -28.72
N GLY A 13 3.32 -11.94 -28.57
CA GLY A 13 2.22 -11.08 -29.04
C GLY A 13 0.97 -11.10 -28.14
N HIS A 14 1.11 -11.54 -26.88
CA HIS A 14 0.01 -11.55 -25.94
C HIS A 14 -0.09 -10.24 -25.15
N GLU A 15 -1.32 -9.79 -24.88
CA GLU A 15 -1.58 -8.62 -24.05
C GLU A 15 -1.78 -9.03 -22.58
N PHE A 16 -1.24 -8.24 -21.65
CA PHE A 16 -1.47 -8.47 -20.23
C PHE A 16 -2.87 -8.03 -19.82
N SER A 17 -3.58 -8.93 -19.13
CA SER A 17 -4.82 -8.55 -18.46
C SER A 17 -4.54 -7.59 -17.29
N ALA A 18 -5.54 -6.78 -16.92
CA ALA A 18 -5.44 -5.91 -15.74
C ALA A 18 -5.06 -6.66 -14.45
N GLY A 19 -5.54 -7.91 -14.31
CA GLY A 19 -5.18 -8.78 -13.19
C GLY A 19 -3.69 -9.15 -13.19
N MET A 20 -3.10 -9.41 -14.36
CA MET A 20 -1.67 -9.69 -14.51
C MET A 20 -0.83 -8.45 -14.18
N ILE A 21 -1.20 -7.28 -14.71
CA ILE A 21 -0.54 -6.00 -14.39
C ILE A 21 -0.60 -5.73 -12.88
N ALA A 22 -1.76 -5.96 -12.25
CA ALA A 22 -1.91 -5.81 -10.80
C ALA A 22 -1.09 -6.83 -9.98
N CYS A 23 -0.75 -8.00 -10.53
CA CYS A 23 0.17 -8.95 -9.91
C CYS A 23 1.63 -8.52 -10.04
N MET A 24 2.01 -7.98 -11.20
CA MET A 24 3.34 -7.41 -11.44
C MET A 24 3.62 -6.22 -10.52
N PHE A 25 2.66 -5.28 -10.46
CA PHE A 25 2.66 -4.19 -9.49
C PHE A 25 2.89 -4.68 -8.06
N ASP A 26 2.09 -5.63 -7.60
CA ASP A 26 2.15 -6.16 -6.23
C ASP A 26 3.47 -6.91 -5.94
N ALA A 27 4.07 -7.56 -6.94
CA ALA A 27 5.38 -8.16 -6.80
C ALA A 27 6.46 -7.08 -6.58
N HIS A 28 6.48 -6.02 -7.39
CA HIS A 28 7.44 -4.92 -7.24
C HIS A 28 7.28 -4.17 -5.92
N VAL A 29 6.04 -3.98 -5.45
CA VAL A 29 5.76 -3.43 -4.12
C VAL A 29 6.41 -4.29 -3.03
N ARG A 30 6.25 -5.60 -3.10
CA ARG A 30 6.81 -6.55 -2.11
C ARG A 30 8.34 -6.62 -2.14
N PHE A 31 8.97 -6.39 -3.29
CA PHE A 31 10.43 -6.33 -3.42
C PHE A 31 11.03 -4.95 -3.13
N GLY A 32 10.21 -3.91 -2.92
CA GLY A 32 10.68 -2.56 -2.63
C GLY A 32 11.16 -1.76 -3.85
N ASN A 33 10.77 -2.22 -5.05
CA ASN A 33 11.08 -1.63 -6.35
C ASN A 33 10.06 -0.53 -6.66
N LEU A 34 10.32 0.68 -6.17
CA LEU A 34 9.34 1.78 -6.24
C LEU A 34 9.07 2.24 -7.68
N GLU A 35 10.11 2.40 -8.49
CA GLU A 35 9.99 2.94 -9.85
C GLU A 35 9.12 2.04 -10.73
N GLU A 36 9.38 0.73 -10.68
CA GLU A 36 8.61 -0.26 -11.41
C GLU A 36 7.20 -0.42 -10.86
N ALA A 37 7.02 -0.34 -9.53
CA ALA A 37 5.69 -0.34 -8.93
C ALA A 37 4.86 0.87 -9.41
N GLU A 38 5.45 2.07 -9.46
CA GLU A 38 4.80 3.27 -9.98
C GLU A 38 4.47 3.14 -11.48
N ALA A 39 5.36 2.54 -12.28
CA ALA A 39 5.14 2.29 -13.69
C ALA A 39 3.92 1.36 -13.93
N TYR A 40 3.89 0.19 -13.28
CA TYR A 40 2.77 -0.74 -13.42
C TYR A 40 1.46 -0.19 -12.82
N PHE A 41 1.53 0.62 -11.76
CA PHE A 41 0.34 1.28 -11.22
C PHE A 41 -0.23 2.32 -12.19
N LYS A 42 0.63 3.11 -12.84
CA LYS A 42 0.23 4.06 -13.88
C LYS A 42 -0.36 3.33 -15.09
N GLU A 43 0.27 2.25 -15.52
CA GLU A 43 -0.24 1.42 -16.61
C GLU A 43 -1.64 0.89 -16.26
N LEU A 44 -1.80 0.26 -15.09
CA LEU A 44 -3.08 -0.31 -14.64
C LEU A 44 -4.21 0.72 -14.65
N THR A 45 -3.94 1.93 -14.13
CA THR A 45 -4.94 3.00 -14.06
C THR A 45 -5.24 3.65 -15.42
N THR A 46 -4.34 3.50 -16.39
CA THR A 46 -4.52 4.03 -17.76
C THR A 46 -5.22 3.01 -18.67
N SER A 47 -4.77 1.75 -18.65
CA SER A 47 -5.29 0.69 -19.52
C SER A 47 -6.60 0.08 -19.01
N ALA A 48 -6.81 0.07 -17.69
CA ALA A 48 -8.00 -0.50 -17.07
C ALA A 48 -8.56 0.44 -15.98
N PRO A 49 -9.13 1.61 -16.35
CA PRO A 49 -9.59 2.61 -15.38
C PRO A 49 -10.74 2.13 -14.48
N SER A 50 -11.49 1.11 -14.91
CA SER A 50 -12.54 0.45 -14.11
C SER A 50 -12.02 -0.66 -13.18
N PHE A 51 -10.73 -0.98 -13.23
CA PHE A 51 -10.13 -2.00 -12.38
C PHE A 51 -9.97 -1.49 -10.94
N THR A 52 -10.60 -2.19 -10.01
CA THR A 52 -10.47 -1.88 -8.58
C THR A 52 -9.27 -2.61 -8.01
N LEU A 53 -8.27 -1.84 -7.55
CA LEU A 53 -7.14 -2.40 -6.83
C LEU A 53 -7.58 -2.86 -5.43
N ASP A 54 -7.19 -4.07 -5.07
CA ASP A 54 -7.47 -4.66 -3.77
C ASP A 54 -6.84 -3.85 -2.61
N HIS A 55 -7.56 -3.75 -1.50
CA HIS A 55 -7.18 -2.88 -0.38
C HIS A 55 -5.85 -3.28 0.29
N PHE A 56 -5.48 -4.57 0.27
CA PHE A 56 -4.20 -5.00 0.81
C PHE A 56 -3.04 -4.42 -0.01
N LYS A 57 -3.17 -4.48 -1.34
CA LYS A 57 -2.18 -3.93 -2.28
C LYS A 57 -2.06 -2.41 -2.15
N VAL A 58 -3.18 -1.72 -1.89
CA VAL A 58 -3.17 -0.26 -1.65
C VAL A 58 -2.36 0.07 -0.39
N VAL A 59 -2.60 -0.61 0.73
CA VAL A 59 -1.87 -0.35 1.99
C VAL A 59 -0.40 -0.75 1.89
N ASP A 60 -0.08 -1.86 1.21
CA ASP A 60 1.31 -2.26 0.99
C ASP A 60 2.06 -1.26 0.11
N PHE A 61 1.40 -0.70 -0.92
CA PHE A 61 2.02 0.35 -1.72
C PHE A 61 2.19 1.66 -0.96
N ALA A 62 1.20 2.06 -0.14
CA ALA A 62 1.35 3.19 0.78
C ALA A 62 2.54 2.98 1.74
N THR A 63 2.75 1.75 2.21
CA THR A 63 3.90 1.38 3.05
C THR A 63 5.20 1.61 2.31
N LEU A 64 5.32 1.12 1.07
CA LEU A 64 6.51 1.35 0.25
C LEU A 64 6.79 2.84 0.03
N LEU A 65 5.76 3.63 -0.29
CA LEU A 65 5.89 5.09 -0.45
C LEU A 65 6.44 5.75 0.81
N VAL A 66 5.92 5.41 2.00
CA VAL A 66 6.44 5.92 3.27
C VAL A 66 7.91 5.54 3.47
N THR A 67 8.29 4.28 3.23
CA THR A 67 9.69 3.84 3.40
C THR A 67 10.67 4.53 2.43
N LYS A 68 10.16 5.10 1.34
CA LYS A 68 10.94 5.85 0.34
C LYS A 68 10.82 7.36 0.50
N GLY A 69 10.26 7.84 1.61
CA GLY A 69 10.13 9.27 1.92
C GLY A 69 9.01 9.99 1.17
N LYS A 70 8.10 9.27 0.52
CA LYS A 70 6.96 9.81 -0.25
C LYS A 70 5.66 9.81 0.58
N LEU A 71 5.68 10.42 1.77
CA LEU A 71 4.53 10.43 2.69
C LEU A 71 3.27 11.06 2.06
N LYS A 72 3.43 12.19 1.36
CA LYS A 72 2.30 12.90 0.73
C LYS A 72 1.58 12.01 -0.30
N ASP A 73 2.35 11.26 -1.08
CA ASP A 73 1.80 10.36 -2.09
C ASP A 73 1.08 9.18 -1.45
N ALA A 74 1.62 8.65 -0.34
CA ALA A 74 0.95 7.61 0.44
C ALA A 74 -0.41 8.08 0.98
N VAL A 75 -0.48 9.30 1.53
CA VAL A 75 -1.73 9.91 2.03
C VAL A 75 -2.72 10.13 0.87
N SER A 76 -2.25 10.64 -0.28
CA SER A 76 -3.10 10.83 -1.46
C SER A 76 -3.67 9.51 -1.96
N LEU A 77 -2.86 8.45 -1.98
CA LEU A 77 -3.27 7.10 -2.40
C LEU A 77 -4.39 6.57 -1.49
N LEU A 78 -4.22 6.62 -0.17
CA LEU A 78 -5.20 6.10 0.79
C LEU A 78 -6.53 6.87 0.73
N ASN A 79 -6.50 8.18 0.47
CA ASN A 79 -7.71 8.99 0.26
C ASN A 79 -8.43 8.65 -1.05
N LYS A 80 -7.67 8.32 -2.11
CA LYS A 80 -8.23 7.97 -3.42
C LYS A 80 -8.90 6.60 -3.41
N TYR A 81 -8.39 5.67 -2.62
CA TYR A 81 -8.89 4.29 -2.54
C TYR A 81 -9.37 3.98 -1.12
N PRO A 82 -10.52 4.49 -0.65
CA PRO A 82 -11.06 4.12 0.65
C PRO A 82 -11.43 2.63 0.68
N ALA A 83 -11.23 1.98 1.84
CA ALA A 83 -11.59 0.58 2.00
C ALA A 83 -13.10 0.40 2.19
N ASN A 84 -13.76 1.36 2.87
CA ASN A 84 -15.20 1.35 3.15
C ASN A 84 -15.73 -0.02 3.65
N ILE A 85 -14.89 -0.79 4.36
CA ILE A 85 -15.18 -2.18 4.72
C ILE A 85 -16.30 -2.21 5.76
N ARG A 86 -17.51 -2.53 5.31
CA ARG A 86 -18.67 -2.79 6.18
C ARG A 86 -18.65 -4.26 6.60
N GLY A 87 -18.07 -4.57 7.77
CA GLY A 87 -18.20 -5.89 8.40
C GLY A 87 -16.97 -6.36 9.18
N LYS A 88 -17.20 -6.97 10.36
CA LYS A 88 -16.15 -7.39 11.31
C LYS A 88 -15.16 -8.44 10.78
N GLY A 89 -15.54 -9.24 9.77
CA GLY A 89 -14.73 -10.35 9.26
C GLY A 89 -13.57 -9.94 8.35
N SER A 90 -13.69 -8.83 7.61
CA SER A 90 -12.69 -8.35 6.66
C SER A 90 -11.62 -7.43 7.31
N MET A 91 -11.92 -6.83 8.46
CA MET A 91 -10.97 -5.96 9.19
C MET A 91 -9.76 -6.70 9.79
N VAL A 92 -9.91 -7.98 10.15
CA VAL A 92 -8.85 -8.74 10.83
C VAL A 92 -7.66 -9.00 9.90
N SER A 93 -7.91 -9.21 8.61
CA SER A 93 -6.87 -9.55 7.64
C SER A 93 -6.00 -8.37 7.24
N ILE A 94 -6.59 -7.18 7.01
CA ILE A 94 -5.83 -5.97 6.60
C ILE A 94 -5.13 -5.27 7.77
N SER A 95 -5.48 -5.61 9.01
CA SER A 95 -4.83 -5.07 10.22
C SER A 95 -3.32 -5.27 10.21
N ARG A 96 -2.81 -6.36 9.64
CA ARG A 96 -1.36 -6.62 9.52
C ARG A 96 -0.68 -5.62 8.60
N ASN A 97 -1.30 -5.26 7.47
CA ASN A 97 -0.78 -4.26 6.54
C ASN A 97 -0.81 -2.86 7.18
N CYS A 98 -1.91 -2.53 7.89
CA CYS A 98 -1.99 -1.29 8.67
C CYS A 98 -0.87 -1.19 9.71
N LEU A 99 -0.60 -2.29 10.42
CA LEU A 99 0.49 -2.34 11.40
C LEU A 99 1.86 -2.12 10.75
N LYS A 100 2.12 -2.75 9.59
CA LYS A 100 3.35 -2.55 8.82
C LYS A 100 3.52 -1.10 8.40
N LEU A 101 2.46 -0.47 7.86
CA LEU A 101 2.46 0.94 7.50
C LEU A 101 2.76 1.84 8.71
N LEU A 102 2.09 1.62 9.84
CA LEU A 102 2.34 2.40 11.06
C LEU A 102 3.75 2.18 11.61
N THR A 103 4.30 0.97 11.47
CA THR A 103 5.69 0.67 11.84
C THR A 103 6.64 1.47 10.96
N ALA A 104 6.45 1.45 9.64
CA ALA A 104 7.23 2.26 8.71
C ALA A 104 7.11 3.76 9.03
N MET A 105 5.94 4.25 9.43
CA MET A 105 5.74 5.63 9.89
C MET A 105 6.44 5.96 11.21
N SER A 106 6.63 4.98 12.10
CA SER A 106 7.35 5.18 13.36
C SER A 106 8.87 5.17 13.17
N GLU A 107 9.32 4.58 12.07
CA GLU A 107 10.72 4.50 11.65
C GLU A 107 11.08 5.61 10.66
N SER A 108 10.09 6.21 9.98
CA SER A 108 10.28 7.41 9.20
C SER A 108 10.48 8.59 10.15
N GLY A 109 11.49 9.43 9.89
CA GLY A 109 11.80 10.60 10.72
C GLY A 109 10.72 11.69 10.77
N GLU A 110 9.51 11.40 10.30
CA GLU A 110 8.33 12.28 10.25
C GLU A 110 7.72 12.55 11.64
N GLY A 111 8.09 11.73 12.63
CA GLY A 111 7.74 11.91 14.03
C GLY A 111 6.35 11.40 14.45
N ALA A 112 6.13 11.35 15.76
CA ALA A 112 4.94 10.74 16.37
C ALA A 112 3.59 11.36 15.97
N ALA A 113 3.55 12.66 15.68
CA ALA A 113 2.33 13.33 15.22
C ALA A 113 1.87 12.74 13.87
N SER A 114 2.80 12.62 12.92
CA SER A 114 2.55 12.04 11.59
C SER A 114 2.13 10.57 11.67
N THR A 115 2.72 9.78 12.55
CA THR A 115 2.30 8.38 12.79
C THR A 115 0.86 8.31 13.32
N ARG A 116 0.48 9.21 14.23
CA ARG A 116 -0.89 9.29 14.76
C ARG A 116 -1.88 9.73 13.68
N ASP A 117 -1.53 10.73 12.88
CA ASP A 117 -2.38 11.22 11.79
C ASP A 117 -2.61 10.13 10.73
N MET A 118 -1.59 9.32 10.45
CA MET A 118 -1.74 8.14 9.59
C MET A 118 -2.72 7.11 10.18
N LEU A 119 -2.67 6.83 11.48
CA LEU A 119 -3.65 5.95 12.12
C LEU A 119 -5.07 6.52 12.00
N SER A 120 -5.24 7.82 12.25
CA SER A 120 -6.54 8.48 12.11
C SER A 120 -7.07 8.39 10.67
N LEU A 121 -6.20 8.56 9.67
CA LEU A 121 -6.55 8.37 8.26
C LEU A 121 -6.99 6.94 7.96
N LEU A 122 -6.25 5.92 8.42
CA LEU A 122 -6.60 4.52 8.20
C LEU A 122 -7.96 4.17 8.80
N VAL A 123 -8.27 4.70 9.99
CA VAL A 123 -9.58 4.52 10.63
C VAL A 123 -10.68 5.23 9.83
N GLN A 124 -10.46 6.49 9.43
CA GLN A 124 -11.42 7.27 8.66
C GLN A 124 -11.76 6.63 7.31
N GLN A 125 -10.75 6.09 6.61
CA GLN A 125 -10.92 5.42 5.31
C GLN A 125 -11.42 3.98 5.43
N GLY A 126 -11.69 3.51 6.66
CA GLY A 126 -12.29 2.20 6.93
C GLY A 126 -11.35 1.01 6.79
N TYR A 127 -10.03 1.24 6.84
CA TYR A 127 -9.02 0.18 6.78
C TYR A 127 -8.93 -0.61 8.10
N CYS A 128 -9.05 0.06 9.23
CA CYS A 128 -8.94 -0.59 10.53
C CYS A 128 -9.76 0.10 11.62
N THR A 129 -9.91 -0.58 12.75
CA THR A 129 -10.35 0.01 14.02
C THR A 129 -9.17 0.07 14.97
N VAL A 130 -9.19 1.06 15.86
CA VAL A 130 -8.16 1.18 16.90
C VAL A 130 -8.22 -0.04 17.80
N ASN A 131 -7.10 -0.75 17.92
CA ASN A 131 -6.92 -1.88 18.83
C ASN A 131 -5.49 -1.88 19.40
N ASN A 132 -5.27 -2.71 20.43
CA ASN A 132 -4.00 -2.73 21.16
C ASN A 132 -2.79 -3.08 20.30
N ILE A 133 -2.98 -3.77 19.16
CA ILE A 133 -1.90 -4.13 18.24
C ILE A 133 -1.35 -2.87 17.55
N MET A 134 -2.19 -1.87 17.28
CA MET A 134 -1.80 -0.62 16.61
C MET A 134 -1.09 0.39 17.53
N LEU A 135 -1.05 0.13 18.84
CA LEU A 135 -0.42 1.05 19.80
C LEU A 135 1.11 0.95 19.81
N GLY A 136 1.67 -0.21 19.47
CA GLY A 136 3.12 -0.45 19.47
C GLY A 136 3.90 0.59 18.63
N PRO A 137 3.55 0.79 17.35
CA PRO A 137 4.22 1.79 16.52
C PRO A 137 4.06 3.23 17.01
N LEU A 138 2.92 3.57 17.62
CA LEU A 138 2.71 4.92 18.16
C LEU A 138 3.66 5.20 19.33
N ILE A 139 3.78 4.24 20.26
CA ILE A 139 4.73 4.34 21.38
C ILE A 139 6.16 4.45 20.83
N ARG A 140 6.52 3.61 19.85
CA ARG A 140 7.85 3.64 19.23
C ARG A 140 8.16 4.98 18.59
N ALA A 141 7.21 5.59 17.88
CA ALA A 141 7.39 6.90 17.26
C ALA A 141 7.64 8.02 18.29
N HIS A 142 7.12 7.88 19.52
CA HIS A 142 7.43 8.79 20.63
C HIS A 142 8.82 8.59 21.22
N LEU A 143 9.37 7.38 21.14
CA LEU A 143 10.69 7.03 21.66
C LEU A 143 11.83 7.33 20.66
N ASN A 144 11.54 7.29 19.35
CA ASN A 144 12.50 7.60 18.29
C ASN A 144 12.70 9.12 18.05
N ARG A 145 12.41 9.95 19.06
CA ARG A 145 12.59 11.41 19.01
C ARG A 145 14.02 11.82 19.33
#